data_AF-A0A1J3HDX2-F1
#
_entry.id   AF-A0A1J3HDX2-F1
#
_cell.length_a   1.000
_cell.length_b   1.000
_cell.length_c   1.000
_cell.angle_alpha   90.00
_cell.angle_beta   90.00
_cell.angle_gamma   90.00
#
_symmetry.space_group_name_H-M   'P 1'
#
loop_
_entity.id
_entity.type
_entity.pdbx_description
1 polymer ?
#
loop_
_entity_poly.entity_id
_entity_poly.type
_entity_poly.pdbx_seq_one_letter_code
_entity_poly.pdbx_strand_id
1 'polypeptide(L)'
;AFAIIHLVQAQPDQQGFMSLDCGLPPNESPYTDLLTGLIFSSDADFILSGLRGEAGDDRTYTYRQYKDLRYFPDGIRNCYNLKVEQGINYLIRAGFGYGNYDG
;
A
#
# COMPACT_ATOMS: atom_id res chain seq x y z
N ALA A 1 28.46 -31.55 -24.13
CA ALA A 1 27.46 -31.41 -23.07
C ALA A 1 26.84 -30.02 -23.21
N PHE A 2 25.53 -29.94 -23.49
CA PHE A 2 24.81 -28.66 -23.54
C PHE A 2 24.38 -28.30 -22.12
N ALA A 3 24.93 -27.22 -21.56
CA ALA A 3 24.49 -26.67 -20.29
C ALA A 3 23.23 -25.85 -20.53
N ILE A 4 22.10 -26.30 -19.99
CA ILE A 4 20.87 -25.50 -19.94
C ILE A 4 20.97 -24.62 -18.71
N ILE A 5 21.28 -23.33 -18.93
CA ILE A 5 21.29 -22.33 -17.86
C ILE A 5 19.83 -21.94 -17.59
N HIS A 6 19.27 -22.42 -16.48
CA HIS A 6 17.99 -21.89 -15.98
C HIS A 6 18.27 -20.55 -15.30
N LEU A 7 18.08 -19.46 -16.05
CA LEU A 7 17.94 -18.14 -15.48
C LEU A 7 16.59 -18.09 -14.77
N VAL A 8 16.58 -18.41 -13.47
CA VAL A 8 15.45 -18.07 -12.60
C VAL A 8 15.48 -16.55 -12.47
N GLN A 9 14.77 -15.86 -13.36
CA GLN A 9 14.40 -14.48 -13.10
C GLN A 9 13.43 -14.53 -11.92
N ALA A 10 13.84 -14.05 -10.75
CA ALA A 10 12.88 -13.66 -9.74
C ALA A 10 12.04 -12.55 -10.37
N GLN A 11 10.86 -12.88 -10.89
CA GLN A 11 9.83 -11.86 -11.06
C GLN A 11 9.58 -11.33 -9.64
N PRO A 12 9.35 -10.03 -9.43
CA PRO A 12 8.70 -9.58 -8.21
C PRO A 12 7.29 -10.18 -8.26
N ASP A 13 7.17 -11.44 -7.84
CA ASP A 13 5.93 -12.18 -7.86
C ASP A 13 5.10 -11.60 -6.72
N GLN A 14 4.45 -10.47 -6.99
CA GLN A 14 3.39 -9.93 -6.16
C GLN A 14 2.16 -10.86 -6.15
N GLN A 15 2.23 -12.04 -6.80
CA GLN A 15 1.26 -13.12 -6.63
C GLN A 15 1.09 -13.44 -5.14
N GLY A 16 -0.03 -12.98 -4.58
CA GLY A 16 -0.40 -13.19 -3.19
C GLY A 16 -0.28 -11.96 -2.27
N PHE A 17 0.26 -10.82 -2.74
CA PHE A 17 0.36 -9.59 -1.95
C PHE A 17 -0.51 -8.47 -2.53
N MET A 18 -1.27 -7.82 -1.65
CA MET A 18 -1.97 -6.58 -1.93
C MET A 18 -1.38 -5.51 -1.01
N SER A 19 -0.81 -4.45 -1.59
CA SER A 19 -0.26 -3.33 -0.85
C SER A 19 -1.02 -2.07 -1.25
N LEU A 20 -1.69 -1.44 -0.28
CA LEU A 20 -2.48 -0.23 -0.49
C LEU A 20 -1.75 0.94 0.16
N ASP A 21 -1.54 2.01 -0.59
CA ASP A 21 -1.08 3.28 -0.07
C ASP A 21 -2.30 4.12 0.34
N CYS A 22 -2.47 4.25 1.66
CA CYS A 22 -3.62 4.86 2.28
C CYS A 22 -3.61 6.37 2.05
N GLY A 23 -4.48 6.86 1.17
CA GLY A 23 -4.50 8.27 0.83
C GLY A 23 -3.76 8.61 -0.46
N LEU A 24 -3.19 7.65 -1.20
CA LEU A 24 -2.67 7.91 -2.55
C LEU A 24 -3.81 8.32 -3.50
N PRO A 25 -3.61 9.30 -4.40
CA PRO A 25 -4.64 9.75 -5.33
C PRO A 25 -5.20 8.60 -6.20
N PRO A 26 -6.52 8.55 -6.45
CA PRO A 26 -7.12 7.48 -7.25
C PRO A 26 -6.67 7.50 -8.71
N ASN A 27 -6.22 8.66 -9.21
CA ASN A 27 -5.69 8.83 -10.56
C ASN A 27 -4.17 8.57 -10.65
N GLU A 28 -3.51 8.24 -9.54
CA GLU A 28 -2.09 7.92 -9.53
C GLU A 28 -1.86 6.46 -9.92
N SER A 29 -0.91 6.25 -10.83
CA SER A 29 -0.52 4.91 -11.24
C SER A 29 0.10 4.14 -10.07
N PRO A 30 -0.13 2.81 -9.95
CA PRO A 30 0.61 1.98 -9.01
C PRO A 30 2.13 2.15 -9.18
N TYR A 31 2.85 2.04 -8.08
CA TYR A 31 4.29 2.26 -8.06
C TYR A 31 5.02 1.18 -7.28
N THR A 32 6.27 0.93 -7.64
CA THR A 32 7.16 0.05 -6.87
C THR A 32 7.90 0.86 -5.81
N ASP A 33 7.72 0.50 -4.54
CA ASP A 33 8.52 1.06 -3.44
C ASP A 33 9.94 0.47 -3.51
N LEU A 34 10.94 1.35 -3.64
CA LEU A 34 12.32 0.92 -3.91
C LEU A 34 13.00 0.23 -2.73
N LEU A 35 12.48 0.40 -1.51
CA LEU A 35 13.06 -0.19 -0.29
C LEU A 35 12.50 -1.59 -0.02
N THR A 36 11.20 -1.75 -0.20
CA THR A 36 10.50 -3.02 0.07
C THR A 36 10.37 -3.89 -1.17
N GLY A 37 10.45 -3.30 -2.37
CA GLY A 37 10.20 -3.98 -3.64
C GLY A 37 8.72 -4.28 -3.92
N LEU A 38 7.81 -3.83 -3.06
CA LEU A 38 6.37 -4.05 -3.20
C LEU A 38 5.75 -3.02 -4.15
N ILE A 39 4.73 -3.42 -4.91
CA ILE A 39 3.93 -2.51 -5.72
C ILE A 39 2.73 -2.05 -4.88
N PHE A 40 2.67 -0.76 -4.64
CA PHE A 40 1.56 -0.10 -3.96
C PHE A 40 0.60 0.50 -4.98
N SER A 41 -0.70 0.37 -4.70
CA SER A 41 -1.78 1.04 -5.42
C SER A 41 -2.60 1.90 -4.48
N SER A 42 -3.41 2.81 -5.02
CA SER A 42 -4.33 3.60 -4.19
C SER A 42 -5.34 2.73 -3.44
N ASP A 43 -5.66 3.16 -2.23
CA ASP A 43 -6.67 2.56 -1.37
C ASP A 43 -8.12 2.92 -1.77
N ALA A 44 -8.29 3.85 -2.72
CA ALA A 44 -9.56 4.49 -3.05
C ALA A 44 -10.68 3.52 -3.45
N ASP A 45 -10.37 2.45 -4.18
CA ASP A 45 -11.37 1.45 -4.61
C ASP A 45 -11.78 0.48 -3.51
N PHE A 46 -11.09 0.50 -2.36
CA PHE A 46 -11.28 -0.43 -1.26
C PHE A 46 -11.97 0.20 -0.06
N ILE A 47 -12.23 1.52 -0.08
CA ILE A 47 -12.83 2.26 1.03
C ILE A 47 -14.03 3.10 0.58
N LEU A 48 -14.97 3.34 1.49
CA LEU A 48 -16.18 4.11 1.22
C LEU A 48 -16.12 5.57 1.71
N SER A 49 -15.25 5.87 2.68
CA SER A 49 -15.23 7.15 3.41
C SER A 49 -13.83 7.47 3.93
N GLY A 50 -13.67 8.67 4.49
CA GLY A 50 -12.38 9.18 4.97
C GLY A 50 -11.72 10.13 3.97
N LEU A 51 -10.86 11.00 4.49
CA LEU A 51 -10.22 12.06 3.74
C LEU A 51 -8.75 11.72 3.48
N ARG A 52 -8.23 12.23 2.36
CA ARG A 52 -6.80 12.15 2.02
C ARG A 52 -6.05 13.32 2.62
N GLY A 53 -4.79 13.11 2.99
CA GLY A 53 -3.87 14.15 3.39
C GLY A 53 -2.44 13.80 2.98
N GLU A 54 -1.59 14.82 2.92
CA GLU A 54 -0.15 14.65 2.76
C GLU A 54 0.48 14.68 4.14
N ALA A 55 1.20 13.62 4.50
CA ALA A 55 1.85 13.44 5.78
C ALA A 55 3.25 14.08 5.82
N GLY A 56 3.93 14.13 4.68
CA GLY A 56 5.28 14.68 4.58
C GLY A 56 6.01 14.32 3.28
N ASP A 57 7.28 14.73 3.21
CA ASP A 57 8.14 14.56 2.04
C ASP A 57 9.22 13.48 2.25
N ASP A 58 10.14 13.37 1.29
CA ASP A 58 11.32 12.49 1.34
C ASP A 58 12.27 12.74 2.52
N ARG A 59 12.18 13.92 3.18
CA ARG A 59 12.99 14.21 4.37
C ARG A 59 12.34 13.64 5.63
N THR A 60 11.03 13.47 5.60
CA THR A 60 10.23 13.03 6.74
C THR A 60 10.08 11.51 6.77
N TYR A 61 9.87 10.90 5.59
CA TYR A 61 9.60 9.46 5.50
C TYR A 61 10.47 8.77 4.45
N THR A 62 11.14 7.71 4.89
CA THR A 62 11.98 6.87 4.01
C THR A 62 11.11 5.99 3.08
N TYR A 63 9.97 5.50 3.59
CA TYR A 63 9.05 4.68 2.80
C TYR A 63 7.98 5.54 2.16
N ARG A 64 7.70 5.31 0.87
CA ARG A 64 6.77 6.16 0.12
C ARG A 64 5.35 6.10 0.65
N GLN A 65 4.88 4.95 1.12
CA GLN A 65 3.53 4.77 1.65
C GLN A 65 3.24 5.49 2.98
N TYR A 66 4.21 6.25 3.50
CA TYR A 66 4.00 7.14 4.65
C TYR A 66 3.98 8.63 4.27
N LYS A 67 4.11 8.96 2.98
CA LYS A 67 4.04 10.36 2.51
C LYS A 67 2.60 10.83 2.34
N ASP A 68 1.70 9.92 2.01
CA ASP A 68 0.26 10.13 2.02
C ASP A 68 -0.37 9.50 3.27
N LEU A 69 -1.55 9.97 3.64
CA LEU A 69 -2.35 9.38 4.70
C LEU A 69 -3.85 9.39 4.39
N ARG A 70 -4.54 8.44 5.01
CA ARG A 70 -6.00 8.38 5.13
C ARG A 70 -6.38 8.69 6.57
N TYR A 71 -7.27 9.66 6.77
CA TYR A 71 -7.77 10.02 8.10
C TYR A 71 -9.30 10.08 8.16
N PHE A 72 -9.83 9.99 9.38
CA PHE A 72 -11.25 9.80 9.66
C PHE A 72 -11.71 10.75 10.77
N PRO A 73 -12.04 12.02 10.43
CA PRO A 73 -12.30 13.05 11.44
C PRO A 73 -13.65 12.87 12.16
N ASP A 74 -14.60 12.21 11.53
CA ASP A 74 -16.00 12.16 12.01
C ASP A 74 -16.23 11.17 13.17
N GLY A 75 -15.21 10.39 13.55
CA GLY A 75 -15.30 9.42 14.66
C GLY A 75 -16.28 8.26 14.41
N ILE A 76 -16.79 8.10 13.19
CA ILE A 76 -17.65 6.99 12.80
C ILE A 76 -16.84 5.78 12.32
N ARG A 77 -17.47 4.61 12.28
CA ARG A 77 -16.83 3.38 11.76
C ARG A 77 -16.52 3.55 10.27
N ASN A 78 -15.30 3.21 9.89
CA ASN A 78 -14.83 3.14 8.50
C ASN A 78 -14.40 1.70 8.19
N CYS A 79 -14.64 1.23 6.97
CA CYS A 79 -14.41 -0.15 6.57
C CYS A 79 -13.64 -0.21 5.25
N TYR A 80 -12.61 -1.04 5.21
CA TYR A 80 -12.01 -1.51 3.96
C TYR A 80 -12.68 -2.81 3.50
N ASN A 81 -12.99 -2.91 2.21
CA ASN A 81 -13.57 -4.11 1.61
C ASN A 81 -12.54 -4.79 0.70
N LEU A 82 -11.90 -5.82 1.21
CA LEU A 82 -10.85 -6.56 0.51
C LEU A 82 -11.42 -7.87 -0.06
N LYS A 83 -11.14 -8.16 -1.34
CA LYS A 83 -11.48 -9.45 -1.95
C LYS A 83 -10.45 -10.50 -1.51
N VAL A 84 -10.94 -11.59 -0.92
CA VAL A 84 -10.12 -12.70 -0.43
C VAL A 84 -10.72 -14.03 -0.88
N GLU A 85 -9.90 -15.08 -0.94
CA GLU A 85 -10.32 -16.43 -1.26
C GLU A 85 -10.61 -17.24 0.01
N GLN A 86 -11.71 -17.97 0.01
CA GLN A 86 -12.10 -18.81 1.14
C GLN A 86 -11.08 -19.94 1.35
N GLY A 87 -10.70 -20.19 2.60
CA GLY A 87 -9.78 -21.27 2.97
C GLY A 87 -8.29 -20.88 2.90
N ILE A 88 -7.97 -19.65 2.49
CA ILE A 88 -6.62 -19.10 2.53
C ILE A 88 -6.42 -18.24 3.78
N ASN A 89 -5.27 -18.43 4.44
CA ASN A 89 -4.86 -17.60 5.57
C ASN A 89 -4.08 -16.39 5.06
N TYR A 90 -4.52 -15.19 5.43
CA TYR A 90 -3.89 -13.94 5.04
C TYR A 90 -3.26 -13.24 6.25
N LEU A 91 -2.06 -12.68 6.05
CA LEU A 91 -1.47 -11.73 6.98
C LEU A 91 -1.94 -10.32 6.63
N ILE A 92 -2.65 -9.67 7.54
CA ILE A 92 -3.02 -8.25 7.41
C ILE A 92 -2.02 -7.42 8.22
N ARG A 93 -1.43 -6.42 7.58
CA ARG A 93 -0.52 -5.46 8.22
C ARG A 93 -1.02 -4.05 7.94
N ALA A 94 -1.16 -3.26 9.01
CA ALA A 94 -1.39 -1.83 8.92
C ALA A 94 -0.14 -1.08 9.42
N GLY A 95 0.29 -0.07 8.66
CA GLY A 95 1.36 0.84 9.05
C GLY A 95 0.77 2.17 9.50
N PHE A 96 1.37 2.78 10.53
CA PHE A 96 0.91 4.07 11.06
C PHE A 96 2.12 4.98 11.27
N GLY A 97 2.11 6.14 10.61
CA GLY A 97 2.98 7.26 10.94
C GLY A 97 2.32 8.12 12.01
N TYR A 98 3.00 8.35 13.13
CA TYR A 98 2.56 9.34 14.11
C TYR A 98 3.07 10.73 13.70
N GLY A 99 2.19 11.71 13.76
CA GLY A 99 2.51 13.10 13.44
C GLY A 99 1.32 14.01 13.71
N ASN A 100 1.57 15.31 13.59
CA ASN A 100 0.52 16.31 13.65
C ASN A 100 0.09 16.67 12.23
N TYR A 101 -1.11 16.21 11.84
CA TYR A 101 -1.62 16.29 10.46
C TYR A 101 -2.90 17.14 10.35
N ASP A 102 -3.29 17.80 11.43
CA ASP A 102 -4.50 18.61 11.56
C ASP A 102 -4.41 19.97 10.86
N GLY A 103 -3.20 20.46 10.55
CA GLY A 103 -2.98 21.70 9.81
C GLY A 103 -3.18 22.96 10.62
#